data_AF-I0TDS4-F1
#
_entry.id   AF-I0TDS4-F1
#
_cell.length_a   1.000
_cell.length_b   1.000
_cell.length_c   1.000
_cell.angle_alpha   90.00
_cell.angle_beta   90.00
_cell.angle_gamma   90.00
#
_symmetry.space_group_name_H-M   'P 1'
#
loop_
_entity.id
_entity.type
_entity.pdbx_description
1 polymer ?
#
loop_
_entity_poly.entity_id
_entity_poly.type
_entity_poly.pdbx_seq_one_letter_code
_entity_poly.pdbx_strand_id
1 'polypeptide(L)'
;MAAVPKMTDNEREAIAILQHTGRFYGQVSNLIKVKNEDWLHITKNLSLCAKEAFKRFYDPHFRVDDEVYKVLNLTRNDRKM
;
A
#
# COMPACT_ATOMS: atom_id res chain seq x y z
N MET A 1 -12.94 -24.06 20.41
CA MET A 1 -11.96 -23.39 19.52
C MET A 1 -12.67 -22.17 18.96
N ALA A 2 -12.14 -20.97 19.19
CA ALA A 2 -12.70 -19.75 18.59
C ALA A 2 -12.46 -19.81 17.07
N ALA A 3 -13.51 -19.61 16.27
CA ALA A 3 -13.37 -19.52 14.82
C ALA A 3 -12.53 -18.28 14.50
N VAL A 4 -11.44 -18.46 13.74
CA VAL A 4 -10.65 -17.32 13.25
C VAL A 4 -11.57 -16.49 12.34
N PRO A 5 -11.75 -15.18 12.61
CA PRO A 5 -12.57 -14.34 11.76
C PRO A 5 -12.05 -14.38 10.32
N LYS A 6 -12.95 -14.48 9.34
CA LYS A 6 -12.58 -14.42 7.93
C LYS A 6 -12.13 -13.00 7.60
N MET A 7 -11.02 -12.89 6.86
CA MET A 7 -10.48 -11.61 6.39
C MET A 7 -11.47 -10.91 5.46
N THR A 8 -11.76 -9.64 5.73
CA THR A 8 -12.69 -8.82 4.95
C THR A 8 -12.04 -8.30 3.67
N ASP A 9 -12.83 -7.77 2.74
CA ASP A 9 -12.33 -7.17 1.50
C ASP A 9 -11.44 -5.95 1.76
N ASN A 10 -11.79 -5.11 2.73
CA ASN A 10 -10.98 -3.94 3.08
C ASN A 10 -9.62 -4.33 3.68
N GLU A 11 -9.60 -5.36 4.53
CA GLU A 11 -8.34 -5.91 5.07
C GLU A 11 -7.48 -6.50 3.94
N ARG A 12 -8.08 -7.24 3.01
CA ARG A 12 -7.41 -7.80 1.83
C ARG A 12 -6.79 -6.71 0.96
N GLU A 13 -7.54 -5.66 0.70
CA GLU A 13 -7.11 -4.54 -0.12
C GLU A 13 -5.95 -3.78 0.53
N ALA A 14 -6.07 -3.48 1.83
CA ALA A 14 -5.00 -2.86 2.59
C ALA A 14 -3.71 -3.69 2.58
N ILE A 15 -3.81 -5.01 2.77
CA ILE A 15 -2.66 -5.91 2.72
C ILE A 15 -2.01 -5.91 1.33
N ALA A 16 -2.79 -5.88 0.25
CA ALA A 16 -2.24 -5.82 -1.11
C ALA A 16 -1.43 -4.54 -1.33
N ILE A 17 -1.94 -3.40 -0.86
CA ILE A 17 -1.23 -2.10 -0.93
C ILE A 17 0.06 -2.15 -0.11
N LEU A 18 0.03 -2.69 1.12
CA LEU A 18 1.22 -2.83 1.97
C LEU A 18 2.27 -3.75 1.35
N GLN A 19 1.85 -4.89 0.78
CA GLN A 19 2.76 -5.81 0.08
C GLN A 19 3.43 -5.15 -1.12
N HIS A 20 2.68 -4.42 -1.93
CA HIS A 20 3.26 -3.68 -3.06
C HIS A 20 4.21 -2.59 -2.59
N THR A 21 3.82 -1.79 -1.60
CA THR A 21 4.67 -0.77 -0.98
C THR A 21 6.00 -1.37 -0.51
N GLY A 22 5.94 -2.52 0.17
CA GLY A 22 7.11 -3.22 0.69
C GLY A 22 8.14 -3.62 -0.38
N ARG A 23 7.70 -3.94 -1.60
CA ARG A 23 8.59 -4.34 -2.72
C ARG A 23 9.53 -3.21 -3.15
N PHE A 24 9.15 -1.95 -2.94
CA PHE A 24 9.94 -0.80 -3.35
C PHE A 24 11.10 -0.48 -2.40
N TYR A 25 11.12 -1.02 -1.17
CA TYR A 25 12.23 -0.75 -0.24
C TYR A 25 13.58 -1.29 -0.72
N GLY A 26 13.58 -2.35 -1.56
CA GLY A 26 14.79 -2.80 -2.24
C GLY A 26 15.36 -1.72 -3.18
N GLN A 27 14.50 -1.09 -3.97
CA GLN A 27 14.89 0.01 -4.88
C GLN A 27 15.37 1.24 -4.09
N VAL A 28 14.65 1.62 -3.03
CA VAL A 28 15.07 2.70 -2.12
C VAL A 28 16.46 2.43 -1.55
N SER A 29 16.74 1.20 -1.09
CA SER A 29 18.05 0.85 -0.55
C SER A 29 19.17 1.02 -1.60
N ASN A 30 18.89 0.69 -2.86
CA ASN A 30 19.85 0.85 -3.95
C ASN A 30 20.11 2.32 -4.25
N LEU A 31 19.09 3.18 -4.25
CA LEU A 31 19.24 4.63 -4.45
C LEU A 31 20.09 5.27 -3.34
N ILE A 32 19.88 4.86 -2.08
CA ILE A 32 20.71 5.30 -0.95
C ILE A 32 22.18 4.90 -1.17
N LYS A 33 22.44 3.65 -1.59
CA LYS A 33 23.82 3.17 -1.84
C LYS A 33 24.55 3.98 -2.90
N VAL A 34 23.85 4.39 -3.97
CA VAL A 34 24.41 5.22 -5.05
C VAL A 34 24.29 6.72 -4.78
N LYS A 35 23.85 7.13 -3.59
CA LYS A 35 23.66 8.52 -3.16
C LYS A 35 22.73 9.34 -4.06
N ASN A 36 21.76 8.70 -4.72
CA ASN A 36 20.73 9.42 -5.48
C ASN A 36 19.63 9.92 -4.55
N GLU A 37 19.45 11.23 -4.45
CA GLU A 37 18.49 11.93 -3.58
C GLU A 37 17.01 11.58 -3.85
N ASP A 38 16.68 11.00 -5.00
CA ASP A 38 15.33 10.50 -5.33
C ASP A 38 14.77 9.54 -4.27
N TRP A 39 15.64 8.86 -3.51
CA TRP A 39 15.22 7.96 -2.42
C TRP A 39 14.28 8.67 -1.42
N LEU A 40 14.46 9.97 -1.18
CA LEU A 40 13.66 10.74 -0.24
C LEU A 40 12.22 10.94 -0.74
N HIS A 41 12.08 11.32 -2.01
CA HIS A 41 10.77 11.51 -2.63
C HIS A 41 9.99 10.19 -2.74
N ILE A 42 10.68 9.12 -3.14
CA ILE A 42 10.07 7.79 -3.26
C ILE A 42 9.63 7.28 -1.89
N THR A 43 10.48 7.37 -0.86
CA THR A 43 10.10 6.94 0.50
C THR A 43 8.90 7.71 1.05
N LYS A 44 8.83 9.03 0.82
CA LYS A 44 7.67 9.83 1.22
C LYS A 44 6.37 9.34 0.57
N ASN A 45 6.39 9.05 -0.73
CA ASN A 45 5.22 8.51 -1.44
C ASN A 45 4.82 7.12 -0.92
N LEU A 46 5.79 6.24 -0.66
CA LEU A 46 5.53 4.92 -0.07
C LEU A 46 4.93 5.02 1.33
N SER A 47 5.41 5.95 2.16
CA SER A 47 4.82 6.21 3.49
C SER A 47 3.38 6.69 3.41
N LEU A 48 3.03 7.50 2.39
CA LEU A 48 1.65 7.91 2.13
C LEU A 48 0.79 6.69 1.71
N CYS A 49 1.28 5.85 0.81
CA CYS A 49 0.59 4.63 0.40
C CYS A 49 0.31 3.70 1.59
N ALA A 50 1.30 3.50 2.47
CA ALA A 50 1.14 2.69 3.68
C ALA A 50 0.10 3.30 4.64
N LYS A 51 0.12 4.62 4.82
CA LYS A 51 -0.87 5.33 5.65
C LYS A 51 -2.30 5.11 5.14
N GLU A 52 -2.51 5.23 3.83
CA GLU A 52 -3.82 5.00 3.21
C GLU A 52 -4.27 3.54 3.36
N ALA A 53 -3.34 2.59 3.22
CA ALA A 53 -3.62 1.18 3.49
C ALA A 53 -4.07 0.94 4.94
N PHE A 54 -3.40 1.54 5.92
CA PHE A 54 -3.80 1.39 7.32
C PHE A 54 -5.18 1.97 7.61
N LYS A 55 -5.52 3.13 7.04
CA LYS A 55 -6.88 3.68 7.16
C LYS A 55 -7.91 2.72 6.58
N ARG A 56 -7.65 2.15 5.40
CA ARG A 56 -8.51 1.16 4.74
C ARG A 56 -8.65 -0.13 5.56
N PHE A 57 -7.59 -0.54 6.25
CA PHE A 57 -7.60 -1.70 7.13
C PHE A 57 -8.55 -1.49 8.32
N TYR A 58 -8.47 -0.33 8.98
CA TYR A 58 -9.25 -0.04 10.18
C TYR A 58 -10.70 0.42 9.91
N ASP A 59 -10.94 1.11 8.80
CA ASP A 59 -12.26 1.62 8.41
C ASP A 59 -12.73 1.01 7.08
N PRO A 60 -13.68 0.05 7.11
CA PRO A 60 -14.26 -0.54 5.90
C PRO A 60 -14.98 0.47 4.99
N HIS A 61 -15.35 1.66 5.47
CA HIS A 61 -15.97 2.71 4.66
C HIS A 61 -14.95 3.67 4.05
N PHE A 62 -13.71 3.67 4.57
CA PHE A 62 -12.64 4.45 4.01
C PHE A 62 -12.30 3.95 2.61
N ARG A 63 -12.27 4.87 1.65
CA ARG A 63 -11.87 4.59 0.27
C ARG A 63 -10.45 5.10 0.06
N VAL A 64 -9.58 4.20 -0.35
CA VAL A 64 -8.21 4.55 -0.75
C VAL A 64 -8.27 5.45 -1.98
N ASP A 65 -7.47 6.51 -1.97
CA ASP A 65 -7.35 7.42 -3.10
C ASP A 65 -6.82 6.70 -4.36
N ASP A 66 -7.37 7.02 -5.53
CA ASP A 66 -6.97 6.42 -6.81
C ASP A 66 -5.48 6.65 -7.12
N GLU A 67 -4.88 7.71 -6.58
CA GLU A 67 -3.44 8.00 -6.72
C GLU A 67 -2.56 6.90 -6.11
N VAL A 68 -2.98 6.26 -5.01
CA VAL A 68 -2.22 5.16 -4.38
C VAL A 68 -2.09 3.98 -5.35
N TYR A 69 -3.17 3.62 -6.04
CA TYR A 69 -3.14 2.54 -7.01
C TYR A 69 -2.28 2.89 -8.22
N LYS A 70 -2.32 4.16 -8.67
CA LYS A 70 -1.46 4.64 -9.76
C LYS A 70 0.02 4.57 -9.37
N VAL A 71 0.39 5.08 -8.19
CA VAL A 71 1.78 5.07 -7.70
C VAL A 71 2.31 3.64 -7.56
N LEU A 72 1.49 2.72 -7.06
CA LEU A 72 1.87 1.32 -6.87
C LEU A 72 1.68 0.45 -8.12
N ASN A 73 1.21 1.04 -9.23
CA ASN A 73 0.84 0.34 -10.46
C ASN A 73 -0.11 -0.86 -10.21
N LEU A 74 -1.13 -0.64 -9.39
CA LEU A 74 -2.15 -1.61 -9.03
C LEU A 74 -3.43 -1.38 -9.85
N THR A 75 -4.12 -2.45 -10.20
CA THR A 75 -5.49 -2.37 -10.73
C THR A 75 -6.49 -2.35 -9.57
N ARG A 76 -7.38 -1.36 -9.54
CA ARG A 76 -8.45 -1.28 -8.54
C ARG A 76 -9.48 -2.39 -8.78
N ASN A 77 -9.43 -3.45 -7.97
CA ASN A 77 -10.33 -4.59 -8.09
C ASN A 77 -11.73 -4.37 -7.46
N ASP A 78 -11.95 -3.25 -6.78
CA ASP A 78 -13.23 -2.92 -6.11
C ASP A 78 -14.40 -2.64 -7.10
N ARG A 79 -14.13 -2.63 -8.41
CA ARG A 79 -15.14 -2.48 -9.49
C ARG A 79 -15.55 -3.81 -10.13
N LYS A 80 -15.60 -4.90 -9.36
CA LYS A 80 -16.45 -6.05 -9.70
C LYS A 80 -17.68 -6.03 -8.80
N MET A 81 -18.66 -5.21 -9.19
CA MET A 81 -20.07 -5.48 -8.90
C MET A 81 -20.65 -6.27 -10.07
#